data_AF-A0A9P9QPX5-F1
#
_entry.id   AF-A0A9P9QPX5-F1
#
_cell.length_a   1.000
_cell.length_b   1.000
_cell.length_c   1.000
_cell.angle_alpha   90.00
_cell.angle_beta   90.00
_cell.angle_gamma   90.00
#
_symmetry.space_group_name_H-M   'P 1'
#
loop_
_entity.id
_entity.type
_entity.pdbx_description
1 polymer ?
#
loop_
_entity_poly.entity_id
_entity_poly.type
_entity_poly.pdbx_seq_one_letter_code
_entity_poly.pdbx_strand_id
1 'polypeptide(L)'
;MNTLLPTFLRLPPIRRAAAITLPIRAFTASSIARAKSLPPRPILHDADIIENFLKGSGPGGQKINKTSSAVQLKHIPTGIVVKYQDTRSRTVNRKMARKILQERIEEKDLGDEARTKVKQREVSKKKKSGEKKRRRKYRKLAEGEEVELDGEEGEGEVDGVVEEGDGSGIQEARREDVGGHEVHGQPARKPEGG
;
A
#
# COMPACT_ATOMS: atom_id res chain seq x y z
N MET A 1 -41.36 -52.27 82.47
CA MET A 1 -40.42 -52.42 81.34
C MET A 1 -41.06 -51.72 80.14
N ASN A 2 -40.59 -50.50 79.82
CA ASN A 2 -39.90 -50.15 78.56
C ASN A 2 -40.77 -50.39 77.31
N THR A 3 -41.07 -49.43 76.43
CA THR A 3 -40.24 -48.35 75.87
C THR A 3 -41.09 -47.24 75.22
N LEU A 4 -40.63 -45.99 75.35
CA LEU A 4 -41.05 -44.82 74.58
C LEU A 4 -40.63 -44.96 73.11
N LEU A 5 -41.55 -44.69 72.18
CA LEU A 5 -41.25 -44.57 70.74
C LEU A 5 -40.78 -43.13 70.41
N PRO A 6 -39.77 -42.94 69.53
CA PRO A 6 -39.26 -41.62 69.21
C PRO A 6 -40.12 -40.94 68.11
N THR A 7 -40.35 -39.65 68.28
CA THR A 7 -41.00 -38.78 67.28
C THR A 7 -40.04 -38.52 66.12
N PHE A 8 -40.41 -38.93 64.92
CA PHE A 8 -39.68 -38.63 63.69
C PHE A 8 -39.90 -37.16 63.29
N LEU A 9 -38.83 -36.36 63.34
CA LEU A 9 -38.76 -35.01 62.76
C LEU A 9 -38.79 -35.11 61.23
N ARG A 10 -39.85 -34.57 60.62
CA ARG A 10 -40.03 -34.45 59.17
C ARG A 10 -39.31 -33.19 58.67
N LEU A 11 -38.18 -33.36 57.97
CA LEU A 11 -37.47 -32.29 57.27
C LEU A 11 -38.31 -31.74 56.10
N PRO A 12 -38.29 -30.42 55.83
CA PRO A 12 -38.99 -29.83 54.68
C PRO A 12 -38.26 -30.14 53.37
N PRO A 13 -38.99 -30.20 52.23
CA PRO A 13 -38.39 -30.52 50.94
C PRO A 13 -37.49 -29.38 50.46
N ILE A 14 -36.25 -29.72 50.12
CA ILE A 14 -35.27 -28.82 49.52
C ILE A 14 -35.81 -28.34 48.16
N ARG A 15 -36.14 -27.04 48.07
CA ARG A 15 -36.50 -26.41 46.80
C ARG A 15 -35.29 -26.46 45.86
N ARG A 16 -35.40 -27.22 44.77
CA ARG A 16 -34.41 -27.22 43.68
C ARG A 16 -34.39 -25.82 43.04
N ALA A 17 -33.29 -25.10 43.23
CA ALA A 17 -33.05 -23.84 42.52
C ALA A 17 -32.96 -24.12 41.01
N ALA A 18 -33.69 -23.36 40.21
CA ALA A 18 -33.60 -23.41 38.75
C ALA A 18 -32.20 -22.97 38.32
N ALA A 19 -31.47 -23.86 37.65
CA ALA A 19 -30.15 -23.57 37.13
C ALA A 19 -30.26 -22.55 36.00
N ILE A 20 -29.74 -21.35 36.23
CA ILE A 20 -29.57 -20.32 35.19
C ILE A 20 -28.46 -20.83 34.27
N THR A 21 -28.84 -21.45 33.15
CA THR A 21 -27.90 -21.83 32.09
C THR A 21 -27.49 -20.57 31.33
N LEU A 22 -26.49 -19.85 31.84
CA LEU A 22 -25.86 -18.79 31.07
C LEU A 22 -25.21 -19.42 29.82
N PRO A 23 -25.44 -18.88 28.61
CA PRO A 23 -24.79 -19.39 27.42
C PRO A 23 -23.29 -19.16 27.58
N ILE A 24 -22.55 -20.25 27.80
CA ILE A 24 -21.09 -20.23 27.73
C ILE A 24 -20.78 -19.87 26.28
N ARG A 25 -20.46 -18.59 26.04
CA ARG A 25 -20.04 -18.09 24.73
C ARG A 25 -18.78 -18.88 24.38
N ALA A 26 -18.93 -19.92 23.57
CA ALA A 26 -17.81 -20.72 23.10
C ALA A 26 -16.87 -19.76 22.38
N PHE A 27 -15.71 -19.49 22.96
CA PHE A 27 -14.62 -18.83 22.27
C PHE A 27 -14.27 -19.73 21.09
N THR A 28 -14.82 -19.39 19.92
CA THR A 28 -14.42 -20.03 18.68
C THR A 28 -12.98 -19.59 18.45
N ALA A 29 -12.03 -20.49 18.73
CA ALA A 29 -10.63 -20.28 18.41
C ALA A 29 -10.49 -20.35 16.88
N SER A 30 -10.88 -19.27 16.19
CA SER A 30 -10.56 -19.14 14.78
C SER A 30 -9.04 -19.14 14.69
N SER A 31 -8.47 -20.10 13.95
CA SER A 31 -7.04 -20.11 13.69
C SER A 31 -6.66 -18.76 13.09
N ILE A 32 -5.87 -17.97 13.80
CA ILE A 32 -5.28 -16.76 13.26
C ILE A 32 -4.41 -17.22 12.10
N ALA A 33 -4.92 -17.10 10.88
CA ALA A 33 -4.17 -17.45 9.69
C ALA A 33 -2.96 -16.53 9.67
N ARG A 34 -1.76 -17.11 9.88
CA ARG A 34 -0.50 -16.38 9.83
C ARG A 34 -0.46 -15.64 8.49
N ALA A 35 -0.38 -14.31 8.54
CA ALA A 35 -0.32 -13.49 7.34
C ALA A 35 0.82 -14.03 6.46
N LYS A 36 0.52 -14.24 5.16
CA LYS A 36 1.52 -14.73 4.21
C LYS A 36 2.64 -13.70 4.17
N SER A 37 3.86 -14.12 4.51
CA SER A 37 5.03 -13.24 4.48
C SER A 37 5.21 -12.72 3.05
N LEU A 38 5.32 -11.42 2.88
CA LEU A 38 5.64 -10.81 1.58
C LEU A 38 6.96 -11.38 1.05
N PRO A 39 7.11 -11.53 -0.27
CA PRO A 39 8.37 -12.00 -0.85
C PRO A 39 9.52 -11.05 -0.44
N PRO A 40 10.72 -11.61 -0.17
CA PRO A 40 11.89 -10.81 0.20
C PRO A 40 12.30 -9.89 -0.97
N ARG A 41 12.73 -8.66 -0.66
CA ARG A 41 13.28 -7.74 -1.68
C ARG A 41 14.63 -8.26 -2.20
N PRO A 42 14.95 -8.11 -3.49
CA PRO A 42 16.24 -8.47 -4.03
C PRO A 42 17.30 -7.53 -3.47
N ILE A 43 18.43 -8.12 -3.09
CA ILE A 43 19.58 -7.38 -2.59
C ILE A 43 20.26 -6.74 -3.80
N LEU A 44 20.47 -5.42 -3.75
CA LEU A 44 21.26 -4.73 -4.76
C LEU A 44 22.68 -4.53 -4.26
N HIS A 45 23.65 -4.93 -5.07
CA HIS A 45 25.05 -4.62 -4.85
C HIS A 45 25.37 -3.24 -5.43
N ASP A 46 26.12 -2.43 -4.69
CA ASP A 46 26.51 -1.08 -5.15
C ASP A 46 27.42 -1.15 -6.41
N ALA A 47 28.12 -2.27 -6.64
CA ALA A 47 28.98 -2.48 -7.82
C ALA A 47 28.21 -2.53 -9.15
N ASP A 48 26.93 -2.95 -9.11
CA ASP A 48 26.09 -3.10 -10.31
C ASP A 48 25.32 -1.82 -10.65
N ILE A 49 25.51 -0.75 -9.88
CA ILE A 49 24.77 0.50 -9.98
C ILE A 49 25.71 1.63 -10.38
N ILE A 50 25.35 2.33 -11.45
CA ILE A 50 25.98 3.59 -11.83
C ILE A 50 25.08 4.73 -11.33
N GLU A 51 25.62 5.59 -10.47
CA GLU A 51 24.92 6.74 -9.92
C GLU A 51 25.42 8.07 -10.51
N ASN A 52 24.50 8.81 -11.11
CA ASN A 52 24.75 10.13 -11.71
C ASN A 52 23.88 11.20 -11.03
N PHE A 53 24.47 12.36 -10.75
CA PHE A 53 23.76 13.51 -10.21
C PHE A 53 23.49 14.54 -11.31
N LEU A 54 22.22 14.87 -11.49
CA LEU A 54 21.75 15.79 -12.51
C LEU A 54 21.21 17.06 -11.86
N LYS A 55 21.24 18.16 -12.61
CA LYS A 55 20.47 19.37 -12.27
C LYS A 55 19.01 19.12 -12.61
N GLY A 56 18.11 19.66 -11.79
CA GLY A 56 16.69 19.57 -12.11
C GLY A 56 16.38 20.32 -13.40
N SER A 57 15.45 19.77 -14.19
CA SER A 57 14.93 20.40 -15.40
C SER A 57 13.47 20.80 -15.21
N GLY A 58 13.05 21.90 -15.84
CA GLY A 58 11.67 22.40 -15.83
C GLY A 58 11.53 23.85 -15.34
N PRO A 59 10.31 24.42 -15.36
CA PRO A 59 10.00 25.79 -14.92
C PRO A 59 10.09 25.96 -13.39
N GLY A 60 11.04 25.28 -12.75
CA GLY A 60 11.28 25.35 -11.32
C GLY A 60 11.93 26.66 -10.88
N GLY A 61 11.89 26.91 -9.58
CA GLY A 61 12.57 28.07 -8.98
C GLY A 61 14.10 27.95 -9.03
N GLN A 62 14.79 29.04 -8.66
CA GLN A 62 16.25 29.15 -8.68
C GLN A 62 16.99 27.97 -8.01
N LYS A 63 16.37 27.37 -6.99
CA LYS A 63 16.96 26.26 -6.22
C LYS A 63 17.13 24.98 -7.03
N ILE A 64 16.16 24.68 -7.91
CA ILE A 64 16.10 23.42 -8.69
C ILE A 64 17.14 23.44 -9.81
N ASN A 65 17.30 24.58 -10.47
CA ASN A 65 18.20 24.70 -11.62
C ASN A 65 19.67 24.85 -11.22
N LYS A 66 19.94 25.31 -9.98
CA LYS A 66 21.31 25.51 -9.47
C LYS A 66 21.90 24.26 -8.82
N THR A 67 21.08 23.47 -8.10
CA THR A 67 21.56 22.35 -7.29
C THR A 67 21.46 21.03 -8.06
N SER A 68 22.52 20.23 -8.07
CA SER A 68 22.51 18.86 -8.60
C SER A 68 21.89 17.86 -7.61
N SER A 69 20.60 18.07 -7.27
CA SER A 69 19.87 17.21 -6.33
C SER A 69 19.12 16.05 -6.99
N ALA A 70 18.92 16.07 -8.31
CA ALA A 70 18.27 14.98 -9.03
C ALA A 70 19.24 13.81 -9.18
N VAL A 71 18.72 12.58 -9.01
CA VAL A 71 19.53 11.35 -9.06
C VAL A 71 19.07 10.50 -10.23
N GLN A 72 20.02 10.03 -11.03
CA GLN A 72 19.82 9.00 -12.03
C GLN A 72 20.61 7.76 -11.63
N LEU A 73 19.91 6.63 -11.50
CA LEU A 73 20.52 5.33 -11.24
C LEU A 73 20.36 4.44 -12.46
N LYS A 74 21.43 3.77 -12.87
CA LYS A 74 21.41 2.73 -13.91
C LYS A 74 21.88 1.42 -13.32
N HIS A 75 21.08 0.38 -13.45
CA HIS A 75 21.50 -0.99 -13.13
C HIS A 75 22.15 -1.61 -14.37
N ILE A 76 23.43 -1.96 -14.27
CA ILE A 76 24.25 -2.45 -15.37
C ILE A 76 23.68 -3.75 -15.98
N PRO A 77 23.38 -4.81 -15.20
CA PRO A 77 22.99 -6.09 -15.78
C PRO A 77 21.58 -6.09 -16.36
N THR A 78 20.62 -5.35 -15.77
CA THR A 78 19.25 -5.30 -16.32
C THR A 78 19.03 -4.18 -17.35
N GLY A 79 19.94 -3.20 -17.41
CA GLY A 79 19.84 -2.02 -18.27
C GLY A 79 18.78 -1.01 -17.84
N ILE A 80 18.15 -1.19 -16.66
CA ILE A 80 17.07 -0.31 -16.18
C ILE A 80 17.67 1.01 -15.69
N VAL A 81 17.09 2.12 -16.15
CA VAL A 81 17.47 3.48 -15.74
C VAL A 81 16.29 4.12 -15.02
N VAL A 82 16.53 4.62 -13.82
CA VAL A 82 15.55 5.34 -13.00
C VAL A 82 16.06 6.75 -12.74
N LYS A 83 15.19 7.75 -12.95
CA LYS A 83 15.43 9.15 -12.58
C LYS A 83 14.48 9.50 -11.44
N TYR A 84 14.99 10.17 -10.42
CA TYR A 84 14.18 10.62 -9.28
C TYR A 84 14.52 12.06 -8.91
N GLN A 85 13.48 12.89 -8.79
CA GLN A 85 13.57 14.29 -8.41
C GLN A 85 12.30 14.67 -7.65
N ASP A 86 12.39 14.64 -6.32
CA ASP A 86 11.27 15.03 -5.45
C ASP A 86 11.71 16.07 -4.43
N THR A 87 12.67 15.69 -3.59
CA THR A 87 13.15 16.55 -2.53
C THR A 87 14.38 17.35 -2.96
N ARG A 88 14.67 18.41 -2.21
CA ARG A 88 15.93 19.15 -2.31
C ARG A 88 17.16 18.36 -1.80
N SER A 89 16.95 17.24 -1.13
CA SER A 89 18.00 16.48 -0.45
C SER A 89 18.51 15.33 -1.33
N ARG A 90 19.80 15.36 -1.68
CA ARG A 90 20.43 14.31 -2.49
C ARG A 90 20.35 12.92 -1.84
N THR A 91 20.46 12.84 -0.51
CA THR A 91 20.51 11.58 0.22
C THR A 91 19.14 10.90 0.26
N VAL A 92 18.07 11.68 0.43
CA VAL A 92 16.69 11.21 0.37
C VAL A 92 16.38 10.73 -1.05
N ASN A 93 16.70 11.55 -2.06
CA ASN A 93 16.50 11.18 -3.45
C ASN A 93 17.25 9.90 -3.84
N ARG A 94 18.48 9.71 -3.36
CA ARG A 94 19.25 8.47 -3.60
C ARG A 94 18.58 7.25 -2.98
N LYS A 95 18.08 7.35 -1.74
CA LYS A 95 17.37 6.25 -1.06
C LYS A 95 16.09 5.87 -1.81
N MET A 96 15.29 6.86 -2.20
CA MET A 96 14.04 6.64 -2.94
C MET A 96 14.30 6.08 -4.34
N ALA A 97 15.29 6.61 -5.06
CA ALA A 97 15.69 6.07 -6.35
C ALA A 97 16.11 4.60 -6.28
N ARG A 98 16.86 4.19 -5.24
CA ARG A 98 17.23 2.77 -5.02
C ARG A 98 16.00 1.89 -4.77
N LYS A 99 15.06 2.36 -3.96
CA LYS A 99 13.80 1.64 -3.69
C LYS A 99 12.98 1.44 -4.98
N ILE A 100 12.83 2.47 -5.80
CA ILE A 100 12.14 2.38 -7.09
C ILE A 100 12.89 1.43 -8.04
N LEU A 101 14.23 1.50 -8.08
CA LEU A 101 15.04 0.61 -8.90
C LEU A 101 14.85 -0.86 -8.49
N GLN A 102 14.81 -1.16 -7.19
CA GLN A 102 14.49 -2.50 -6.67
C GLN A 102 13.12 -2.98 -7.14
N GLU A 103 12.10 -2.14 -7.01
CA GLU A 103 10.73 -2.48 -7.42
C GLU A 103 10.64 -2.78 -8.93
N ARG A 104 11.37 -2.02 -9.75
CA ARG A 104 11.42 -2.27 -11.21
C ARG A 104 12.16 -3.55 -11.57
N ILE A 105 13.21 -3.90 -10.84
CA ILE A 105 13.94 -5.16 -11.02
C ILE A 105 13.04 -6.33 -10.60
N GLU A 106 12.41 -6.23 -9.42
CA GLU A 106 11.44 -7.23 -8.95
C GLU A 106 10.32 -7.48 -9.96
N GLU A 107 9.76 -6.41 -10.53
CA GLU A 107 8.69 -6.53 -11.52
C GLU A 107 9.17 -7.20 -12.81
N LYS A 108 10.41 -6.97 -13.22
CA LYS A 108 11.01 -7.61 -14.39
C LYS A 108 11.26 -9.10 -14.15
N ASP A 109 11.75 -9.47 -12.96
CA ASP A 109 12.17 -10.83 -12.65
C ASP A 109 11.00 -11.74 -12.24
N LEU A 110 10.08 -11.24 -11.41
CA LEU A 110 8.96 -12.01 -10.84
C LEU A 110 7.61 -11.71 -11.50
N GLY A 111 7.48 -10.64 -12.29
CA GLY A 111 6.24 -10.33 -12.99
C GLY A 111 5.05 -10.11 -12.05
N ASP A 112 4.11 -11.05 -12.02
CA ASP A 112 2.86 -10.98 -11.24
C ASP A 112 2.97 -11.42 -9.78
N GLU A 113 4.10 -12.02 -9.44
CA GLU A 113 4.48 -12.40 -8.07
C GLU A 113 5.26 -11.31 -7.36
N ALA A 114 5.57 -10.21 -8.07
CA ALA A 114 6.24 -9.06 -7.52
C ALA A 114 5.50 -8.52 -6.29
N ARG A 115 6.28 -8.10 -5.28
CA ARG A 115 5.76 -7.65 -3.98
C ARG A 115 4.76 -6.52 -4.12
N THR A 116 5.01 -5.58 -5.04
CA THR A 116 4.15 -4.43 -5.33
C THR A 116 2.76 -4.89 -5.77
N LYS A 117 2.68 -5.85 -6.70
CA LYS A 117 1.41 -6.42 -7.19
C LYS A 117 0.71 -7.26 -6.13
N VAL A 118 1.44 -8.04 -5.33
CA VAL A 118 0.87 -8.79 -4.21
C VAL A 118 0.22 -7.83 -3.20
N LYS A 119 0.93 -6.77 -2.79
CA LYS A 119 0.38 -5.72 -1.91
C LYS A 119 -0.85 -5.05 -2.52
N GLN A 120 -0.79 -4.65 -3.79
CA GLN A 120 -1.94 -4.04 -4.49
C GLN A 120 -3.15 -4.98 -4.53
N ARG A 121 -2.93 -6.28 -4.72
CA ARG A 121 -3.98 -7.30 -4.71
C ARG A 121 -4.61 -7.45 -3.33
N GLU A 122 -3.82 -7.39 -2.27
CA GLU A 122 -4.34 -7.43 -0.89
C GLU A 122 -5.14 -6.18 -0.52
N VAL A 123 -4.62 -5.00 -0.84
CA VAL A 123 -5.30 -3.72 -0.61
C VAL A 123 -6.64 -3.67 -1.37
N SER A 124 -6.65 -4.07 -2.64
CA SER A 124 -7.88 -4.11 -3.44
C SER A 124 -8.90 -5.13 -2.93
N LYS A 125 -8.45 -6.30 -2.45
CA LYS A 125 -9.32 -7.29 -1.78
C LYS A 125 -9.95 -6.72 -0.51
N LYS A 126 -9.16 -6.05 0.34
CA LYS A 126 -9.65 -5.40 1.56
C LYS A 126 -10.69 -4.32 1.24
N LYS A 127 -10.39 -3.43 0.28
CA LYS A 127 -11.34 -2.40 -0.19
C LYS A 127 -12.66 -3.01 -0.70
N LYS A 128 -12.60 -4.01 -1.57
CA LYS A 128 -13.80 -4.70 -2.10
C LYS A 128 -14.62 -5.37 -1.00
N SER A 129 -13.95 -5.98 -0.01
CA SER A 129 -14.63 -6.59 1.14
C SER A 129 -15.34 -5.53 2.01
N GLY A 130 -14.65 -4.43 2.33
CA GLY A 130 -15.24 -3.30 3.06
C GLY A 130 -16.42 -2.68 2.32
N GLU A 131 -16.30 -2.47 1.02
CA GLU A 131 -17.39 -1.96 0.19
C GLU A 131 -18.60 -2.90 0.15
N LYS A 132 -18.38 -4.23 0.05
CA LYS A 132 -19.45 -5.22 0.09
C LYS A 132 -20.18 -5.22 1.44
N LYS A 133 -19.43 -5.12 2.55
CA LYS A 133 -20.01 -4.98 3.90
C LYS A 133 -20.84 -3.72 4.01
N ARG A 134 -20.29 -2.58 3.56
CA ARG A 134 -20.97 -1.28 3.52
C ARG A 134 -22.26 -1.33 2.70
N ARG A 135 -22.23 -1.92 1.51
CA ARG A 135 -23.41 -2.09 0.64
C ARG A 135 -24.50 -2.94 1.29
N ARG A 136 -24.13 -4.02 1.98
CA ARG A 136 -25.07 -4.85 2.74
C ARG A 136 -25.73 -4.08 3.88
N LYS A 137 -24.94 -3.30 4.63
CA LYS A 137 -25.44 -2.44 5.72
C LYS A 137 -26.49 -1.45 5.22
N TYR A 138 -26.18 -0.69 4.17
CA TYR A 138 -27.11 0.29 3.61
C TYR A 138 -28.37 -0.34 3.00
N ARG A 139 -28.27 -1.53 2.40
CA ARG A 139 -29.44 -2.24 1.88
C ARG A 139 -30.42 -2.62 3.00
N LYS A 140 -29.92 -3.16 4.11
CA LYS A 140 -30.76 -3.53 5.28
C LYS A 140 -31.47 -2.33 5.89
N LEU A 141 -30.75 -1.21 6.03
CA LEU A 141 -31.34 0.05 6.51
C LEU A 141 -32.45 0.57 5.58
N ALA A 142 -32.30 0.40 4.27
CA ALA A 142 -33.33 0.78 3.30
C ALA A 142 -34.56 -0.14 3.31
N GLU A 143 -34.40 -1.40 3.70
CA GLU A 143 -35.48 -2.39 3.85
C GLU A 143 -36.21 -2.26 5.21
N GLY A 144 -35.83 -1.28 6.05
CA GLY A 144 -36.47 -1.01 7.33
C GLY A 144 -36.07 -1.96 8.46
N GLU A 145 -35.05 -2.80 8.27
CA GLU A 145 -34.49 -3.62 9.35
C GLU A 145 -33.71 -2.74 10.34
N GLU A 146 -33.96 -2.91 11.64
CA GLU A 146 -33.09 -2.38 12.68
C GLU A 146 -31.74 -3.07 12.58
N VAL A 147 -30.73 -2.33 12.11
CA VAL A 147 -29.35 -2.83 12.11
C VAL A 147 -28.75 -2.48 13.47
N GLU A 148 -28.65 -3.47 14.36
CA GLU A 148 -27.85 -3.34 15.58
C GLU A 148 -26.46 -2.83 15.18
N LEU A 149 -26.10 -1.66 15.71
CA LEU A 149 -24.76 -1.11 15.59
C LEU A 149 -23.87 -1.89 16.54
N ASP A 150 -23.50 -3.10 16.14
CA ASP A 150 -22.34 -3.76 16.74
C ASP A 150 -21.17 -2.81 16.51
N GLY A 151 -20.74 -2.17 17.60
CA GLY A 151 -19.63 -1.21 17.65
C GLY A 151 -18.28 -1.87 17.35
N GLU A 152 -18.20 -2.68 16.31
CA GLU A 152 -16.97 -2.81 15.55
C GLU A 152 -16.82 -1.53 14.72
N GLU A 153 -16.52 -0.44 15.42
CA GLU A 153 -15.57 0.57 14.92
C GLU A 153 -14.23 -0.16 14.76
N GLY A 154 -14.20 -1.14 13.85
CA GLY A 154 -12.97 -1.58 13.25
C GLY A 154 -12.55 -0.41 12.41
N GLU A 155 -11.81 0.50 13.04
CA GLU A 155 -10.96 1.50 12.43
C GLU A 155 -10.38 0.83 11.19
N GLY A 156 -11.01 1.11 10.06
CA GLY A 156 -10.43 0.88 8.75
C GLY A 156 -9.35 1.93 8.57
N GLU A 157 -8.49 2.10 9.57
CA GLU A 157 -7.14 2.53 9.37
C GLU A 157 -6.55 1.43 8.50
N VAL A 158 -6.74 1.62 7.20
CA VAL A 158 -5.74 1.24 6.25
C VAL A 158 -4.52 2.05 6.66
N ASP A 159 -3.84 1.55 7.70
CA ASP A 159 -2.39 1.56 7.78
C ASP A 159 -1.92 0.61 6.66
N GLY A 160 -2.35 0.94 5.44
CA GLY A 160 -1.44 0.92 4.36
C GLY A 160 -0.30 1.76 4.86
N VAL A 161 0.72 1.07 5.32
CA VAL A 161 2.04 1.27 4.75
C VAL A 161 1.91 1.07 3.22
N VAL A 162 1.14 1.96 2.55
CA VAL A 162 1.72 2.88 1.60
C VAL A 162 2.94 3.35 2.37
N GLU A 163 4.05 2.61 2.26
CA GLU A 163 5.31 3.31 2.37
C GLU A 163 5.09 4.40 1.36
N GLU A 164 4.97 5.65 1.85
CA GLU A 164 4.65 6.78 1.02
C GLU A 164 5.48 6.56 -0.24
N GLY A 165 4.75 6.24 -1.31
CA GLY A 165 5.22 6.56 -2.62
C GLY A 165 4.86 8.01 -2.65
N ASP A 166 5.67 8.83 -1.97
CA ASP A 166 5.74 10.26 -2.13
C ASP A 166 5.72 10.42 -3.64
N GLY A 167 4.54 10.80 -4.13
CA GLY A 167 4.19 10.75 -5.53
C GLY A 167 4.94 11.86 -6.23
N SER A 168 6.22 11.65 -6.50
CA SER A 168 6.93 12.40 -7.51
C SER A 168 6.76 11.66 -8.81
N GLY A 169 6.00 12.29 -9.71
CA GLY A 169 5.65 11.77 -11.01
C GLY A 169 6.81 11.05 -11.66
N ILE A 170 6.56 9.82 -12.06
CA ILE A 170 7.35 9.17 -13.10
C ILE A 170 7.27 10.13 -14.29
N GLN A 171 8.30 10.94 -14.49
CA GLN A 171 8.48 11.68 -15.73
C GLN A 171 8.74 10.60 -16.78
N GLU A 172 7.65 10.11 -17.36
CA GLU A 172 7.65 9.30 -18.56
C GLU A 172 8.52 10.04 -19.56
N ALA A 173 9.71 9.49 -19.82
CA ALA A 173 10.60 10.02 -20.82
C ALA A 173 9.83 9.93 -22.14
N ARG A 174 9.28 11.05 -22.59
CA ARG A 174 8.82 11.21 -23.97
C ARG A 174 9.94 10.70 -24.85
N ARG A 175 9.64 9.66 -25.63
CA ARG A 175 10.46 9.27 -26.78
C ARG A 175 10.41 10.48 -27.70
N GLU A 176 11.48 11.26 -27.75
CA GLU A 176 11.63 12.27 -28.79
C GLU A 176 11.99 11.52 -30.07
N ASP A 177 10.99 11.31 -30.91
CA ASP A 177 11.20 10.93 -32.30
C ASP A 177 12.06 12.02 -32.95
N VAL A 178 13.22 11.61 -33.46
CA VAL A 178 14.16 12.48 -34.20
C VAL A 178 13.52 12.81 -35.54
N GLY A 179 12.63 13.79 -35.55
CA GLY A 179 12.03 14.38 -36.74
C GLY A 179 13.00 15.38 -37.36
N GLY A 180 13.38 15.14 -38.62
CA GLY A 180 14.37 15.90 -39.38
C GLY A 180 14.13 17.41 -39.38
N HIS A 181 15.22 18.14 -39.16
CA HIS A 181 15.29 19.59 -39.30
C HIS A 181 15.32 19.94 -40.80
N GLU A 182 14.16 20.27 -41.39
CA GLU A 182 14.12 20.91 -42.70
C GLU A 182 14.62 22.35 -42.57
N VAL A 183 15.76 22.61 -43.19
CA VAL A 183 16.38 23.93 -43.34
C VAL A 183 15.49 24.83 -44.20
N HIS A 184 14.79 25.78 -43.58
CA HIS A 184 14.14 26.85 -44.33
C HIS A 184 15.22 27.75 -44.99
N GLY A 185 15.24 27.71 -46.32
CA GLY A 185 16.09 28.55 -47.16
C GLY A 185 15.89 30.03 -46.88
N GLN A 186 17.01 30.74 -46.77
CA GLN A 186 17.04 32.20 -46.68
C GLN A 186 16.51 32.81 -47.99
N PRO A 187 15.60 33.81 -47.95
CA PRO A 187 15.24 34.54 -49.16
C PRO A 187 16.39 35.47 -49.59
N ALA A 188 16.65 35.44 -50.90
CA ALA A 188 17.72 36.17 -51.58
C ALA A 188 17.66 37.69 -51.33
N ARG A 189 18.82 38.30 -51.02
CA ARG A 189 19.01 39.75 -51.05
C ARG A 189 18.99 40.22 -52.52
N LYS A 190 18.11 41.16 -52.86
CA LYS A 190 18.17 41.88 -54.14
C LYS A 190 19.36 42.87 -54.13
N PRO A 191 20.07 43.05 -55.25
CA PRO A 191 21.14 44.02 -55.35
C PRO A 191 20.61 45.46 -55.48
N GLU A 192 21.39 46.39 -54.94
CA GLU A 192 21.21 47.83 -55.02
C GLU A 192 21.31 48.34 -56.47
N GLY A 193 20.56 49.40 -56.78
CA GLY A 193 20.70 50.16 -58.02
C GLY A 193 19.60 51.19 -58.21
N GLY A 194 19.95 52.47 -58.08
CA GLY A 194 19.10 53.65 -58.32
C GLY A 194 19.58 54.87 -57.57
#